data_AF-A0A0L0NS63-F1
#
_entry.id   AF-A0A0L0NS63-F1
#
_cell.length_a   1.000
_cell.length_b   1.000
_cell.length_c   1.000
_cell.angle_alpha   90.00
_cell.angle_beta   90.00
_cell.angle_gamma   90.00
#
_symmetry.space_group_name_H-M   'P 1'
#
loop_
_entity.id
_entity.type
_entity.pdbx_description
1 polymer ?
#
loop_
_entity_poly.entity_id
_entity_poly.type
_entity_poly.pdbx_seq_one_letter_code
_entity_poly.pdbx_strand_id
1 'polypeptide(L)'
;MTEEAEPFHNTWIFSGDDVLNKCPSRKQMTLPQILKVYELIYDFLVRLASALKLDGRTILAATIYIHRFYMRMPITTSKYFVACAAVAISCKLHDTYRPPDKIALTGCQIKHPGKKIDQLSSTFWSWRDQLLYREEVILKNLNFEVSVDLPYELTEELLKNIPEKTEGNGFYEKLRDILKITTSKIELLSALPVLIVFDIYTLYGAMLVLTVEEAKKKFGDLDTIVLPKNYLQEYLSVSADECYECYEFVLKLRSLCDDPKLPSHRILVKKITDIGKDTFYSIANGH
;
A
#
# COMPACT_ATOMS: atom_id res chain seq x y z
N MET A 1 -11.48 41.03 4.37
CA MET A 1 -11.23 39.78 5.10
C MET A 1 -10.91 38.73 4.07
N THR A 2 -9.63 38.51 3.81
CA THR A 2 -9.16 37.35 3.08
C THR A 2 -9.36 36.14 4.00
N GLU A 3 -10.29 35.26 3.67
CA GLU A 3 -10.35 33.93 4.29
C GLU A 3 -9.05 33.21 3.90
N GLU A 4 -8.08 33.16 4.82
CA GLU A 4 -7.00 32.19 4.75
C GLU A 4 -7.67 30.81 4.81
N ALA A 5 -7.69 30.10 3.68
CA ALA A 5 -8.18 28.73 3.64
C ALA A 5 -7.38 27.92 4.67
N GLU A 6 -8.07 27.31 5.65
CA GLU A 6 -7.42 26.41 6.58
C GLU A 6 -6.64 25.35 5.78
N PRO A 7 -5.40 25.02 6.19
CA PRO A 7 -4.60 24.03 5.48
C PRO A 7 -5.40 22.72 5.40
N PHE A 8 -5.51 22.17 4.18
CA PHE A 8 -6.24 20.93 3.93
C PHE A 8 -5.66 19.81 4.81
N HIS A 9 -6.36 19.48 5.89
CA HIS A 9 -5.98 18.40 6.79
C HIS A 9 -6.53 17.10 6.22
N ASN A 10 -5.68 16.30 5.56
CA ASN A 10 -6.06 14.96 5.11
C ASN A 10 -6.45 14.10 6.33
N THR A 11 -7.76 13.89 6.54
CA THR A 11 -8.31 13.20 7.71
C THR A 11 -7.94 11.71 7.79
N TRP A 12 -7.28 11.18 6.75
CA TRP A 12 -6.88 9.78 6.62
C TRP A 12 -5.40 9.52 6.82
N ILE A 13 -4.62 10.57 7.12
CA ILE A 13 -3.24 10.44 7.57
C ILE A 13 -3.23 10.55 9.10
N PHE A 14 -2.76 9.48 9.74
CA PHE A 14 -2.70 9.35 11.19
C PHE A 14 -1.25 9.41 11.65
N SER A 15 -1.03 9.83 12.91
CA SER A 15 0.31 9.74 13.47
C SER A 15 0.77 8.28 13.55
N GLY A 16 2.07 8.05 13.37
CA GLY A 16 2.66 6.72 13.54
C GLY A 16 2.35 6.12 14.92
N ASP A 17 2.31 6.94 15.98
CA ASP A 17 1.93 6.48 17.32
C ASP A 17 0.47 5.99 17.38
N ASP A 18 -0.47 6.71 16.76
CA ASP A 18 -1.87 6.30 16.75
C ASP A 18 -2.08 4.96 16.05
N VAL A 19 -1.43 4.75 14.91
CA VAL A 19 -1.49 3.49 14.16
C VAL A 19 -0.89 2.33 14.96
N LEU A 20 0.25 2.55 15.62
CA LEU A 20 0.96 1.49 16.36
C LEU A 20 0.30 1.17 17.70
N ASN A 21 -0.22 2.17 18.40
CA ASN A 21 -0.59 2.05 19.81
C ASN A 21 -2.07 2.27 20.11
N LYS A 22 -2.80 3.03 19.27
CA LYS A 22 -4.16 3.49 19.60
C LYS A 22 -5.27 2.94 18.69
N CYS A 23 -4.95 2.18 17.64
CA CYS A 23 -5.98 1.60 16.79
C CYS A 23 -6.94 0.69 17.58
N PRO A 24 -8.24 0.62 17.24
CA PRO A 24 -9.27 -0.09 18.03
C PRO A 24 -8.92 -1.53 18.40
N SER A 25 -8.21 -2.25 17.53
CA SER A 25 -7.78 -3.64 17.73
C SER A 25 -6.79 -3.82 18.89
N ARG A 26 -6.12 -2.76 19.34
CA ARG A 26 -5.16 -2.79 20.46
C ARG A 26 -5.79 -3.19 21.79
N LYS A 27 -7.12 -3.05 21.92
CA LYS A 27 -7.88 -3.51 23.10
C LYS A 27 -7.87 -5.04 23.27
N GLN A 28 -7.56 -5.79 22.21
CA GLN A 28 -7.68 -7.26 22.17
C GLN A 28 -6.47 -7.98 21.55
N MET A 29 -5.57 -7.26 20.88
CA MET A 29 -4.42 -7.83 20.18
C MET A 29 -3.16 -7.00 20.39
N THR A 30 -2.03 -7.68 20.48
CA THR A 30 -0.71 -7.04 20.43
C THR A 30 -0.41 -6.53 19.00
N LEU A 31 0.58 -5.65 18.86
CA LEU A 31 0.89 -5.02 17.57
C LEU A 31 1.44 -6.05 16.58
N PRO A 32 2.37 -6.97 16.94
CA PRO A 32 2.77 -8.06 16.04
C PRO A 32 1.60 -8.93 15.58
N GLN A 33 0.63 -9.22 16.47
CA GLN A 33 -0.58 -9.95 16.09
C GLN A 33 -1.44 -9.16 15.09
N ILE A 34 -1.60 -7.85 15.29
CA ILE A 34 -2.34 -6.98 14.35
C ILE A 34 -1.66 -6.97 12.98
N LEU A 35 -0.33 -6.77 12.92
CA LEU A 35 0.44 -6.80 11.67
C LEU A 35 0.34 -8.15 10.96
N LYS A 36 0.36 -9.26 11.72
CA LYS A 36 0.11 -10.60 11.18
C LYS A 36 -1.29 -10.73 10.59
N VAL A 37 -2.30 -10.15 11.23
CA VAL A 37 -3.67 -10.19 10.71
C VAL A 37 -3.83 -9.33 9.46
N TYR A 38 -3.17 -8.17 9.38
CA TYR A 38 -3.10 -7.39 8.13
C TYR A 38 -2.46 -8.20 6.99
N GLU A 39 -1.37 -8.94 7.25
CA GLU A 39 -0.79 -9.87 6.27
C GLU A 39 -1.81 -10.90 5.77
N LEU A 40 -2.53 -11.54 6.69
CA LEU A 40 -3.51 -12.58 6.35
C LEU A 40 -4.70 -12.02 5.56
N ILE A 41 -5.07 -10.77 5.81
CA ILE A 41 -6.11 -10.06 5.04
C ILE A 41 -5.56 -9.73 3.64
N TYR A 42 -4.35 -9.20 3.55
CA TYR A 42 -3.70 -8.86 2.29
C TYR A 42 -3.47 -10.10 1.40
N ASP A 43 -2.97 -11.21 1.95
CA ASP A 43 -2.83 -12.49 1.21
C ASP A 43 -4.18 -12.97 0.65
N PHE A 44 -5.24 -12.91 1.47
CA PHE A 44 -6.57 -13.28 1.02
C PHE A 44 -7.06 -12.35 -0.10
N LEU A 45 -6.86 -11.04 0.04
CA LEU A 45 -7.23 -10.03 -0.95
C LEU A 45 -6.50 -10.25 -2.28
N VAL A 46 -5.18 -10.50 -2.26
CA VAL A 46 -4.40 -10.79 -3.47
C VAL A 46 -4.88 -12.07 -4.16
N ARG A 47 -5.17 -13.14 -3.41
CA ARG A 47 -5.74 -14.37 -3.99
C ARG A 47 -7.13 -14.14 -4.60
N LEU A 48 -7.96 -13.35 -3.93
CA LEU A 48 -9.28 -12.97 -4.42
C LEU A 48 -9.16 -12.16 -5.72
N ALA A 49 -8.31 -11.14 -5.73
CA ALA A 49 -8.06 -10.29 -6.88
C ALA A 49 -7.48 -11.08 -8.07
N SER A 50 -6.53 -11.98 -7.81
CA SER A 50 -5.96 -12.88 -8.84
C SER A 50 -7.03 -13.77 -9.48
N ALA A 51 -7.87 -14.42 -8.67
CA ALA A 51 -8.97 -15.25 -9.16
C ALA A 51 -10.02 -14.44 -9.95
N LEU A 52 -10.21 -13.16 -9.61
CA LEU A 52 -11.12 -12.24 -10.28
C LEU A 52 -10.47 -11.48 -11.46
N LYS A 53 -9.17 -11.66 -11.71
CA LYS A 53 -8.37 -10.94 -12.71
C LYS A 53 -8.47 -9.43 -12.53
N LEU A 54 -8.19 -8.94 -11.33
CA LEU A 54 -8.13 -7.51 -11.02
C LEU A 54 -6.70 -7.00 -11.12
N ASP A 55 -6.55 -5.69 -11.36
CA ASP A 55 -5.26 -5.03 -11.51
C ASP A 55 -4.73 -4.47 -10.18
N GLY A 56 -3.49 -3.95 -10.22
CA GLY A 56 -2.83 -3.37 -9.05
C GLY A 56 -3.59 -2.18 -8.46
N ARG A 57 -4.17 -1.31 -9.32
CA ARG A 57 -5.01 -0.16 -8.91
C ARG A 57 -6.12 -0.60 -7.97
N THR A 58 -6.87 -1.62 -8.39
CA THR A 58 -7.98 -2.17 -7.61
C THR A 58 -7.51 -2.82 -6.30
N ILE A 59 -6.38 -3.51 -6.33
CA ILE A 59 -5.80 -4.18 -5.14
C ILE A 59 -5.36 -3.14 -4.11
N LEU A 60 -4.63 -2.11 -4.55
CA LEU A 60 -4.04 -1.11 -3.68
C LEU A 60 -5.11 -0.22 -3.04
N ALA A 61 -6.07 0.27 -3.82
CA ALA A 61 -7.20 1.04 -3.29
C ALA A 61 -8.03 0.25 -2.27
N ALA A 62 -8.37 -1.02 -2.57
CA ALA A 62 -9.04 -1.89 -1.62
C ALA A 62 -8.24 -2.08 -0.32
N THR A 63 -6.90 -2.17 -0.42
CA THR A 63 -6.01 -2.30 0.73
C THR A 63 -6.02 -1.03 1.60
N ILE A 64 -6.00 0.16 0.99
CA ILE A 64 -6.13 1.45 1.69
C ILE A 64 -7.47 1.53 2.42
N TYR A 65 -8.58 1.14 1.79
CA TYR A 65 -9.90 1.16 2.44
C TYR A 65 -9.94 0.26 3.68
N ILE A 66 -9.30 -0.91 3.62
CA ILE A 66 -9.21 -1.84 4.74
C ILE A 66 -8.42 -1.22 5.90
N HIS A 67 -7.27 -0.60 5.64
CA HIS A 67 -6.46 0.05 6.67
C HIS A 67 -7.21 1.23 7.30
N ARG A 68 -7.80 2.12 6.49
CA ARG A 68 -8.64 3.23 6.96
C ARG A 68 -9.82 2.74 7.82
N PHE A 69 -10.51 1.68 7.37
CA PHE A 69 -11.62 1.09 8.10
C PHE A 69 -11.19 0.58 9.49
N TYR A 70 -10.04 -0.10 9.58
CA TYR A 70 -9.55 -0.65 10.85
C TYR A 70 -8.89 0.37 11.78
N MET A 71 -8.73 1.62 11.34
CA MET A 71 -8.46 2.74 12.26
C MET A 71 -9.70 3.18 13.04
N ARG A 72 -10.90 2.86 12.55
CA ARG A 72 -12.19 3.22 13.20
C ARG A 72 -12.89 2.01 13.82
N MET A 73 -12.67 0.81 13.29
CA MET A 73 -13.31 -0.43 13.73
C MET A 73 -12.28 -1.47 14.21
N PRO A 74 -12.59 -2.31 15.21
CA PRO A 74 -11.70 -3.41 15.61
C PRO A 74 -11.72 -4.53 14.57
N ILE A 75 -10.58 -5.21 14.40
CA ILE A 75 -10.49 -6.40 13.55
C ILE A 75 -11.23 -7.55 14.24
N THR A 76 -12.16 -8.19 13.54
CA THR A 76 -12.92 -9.34 14.06
C THR A 76 -12.79 -10.56 13.15
N THR A 77 -13.57 -11.60 13.44
CA THR A 77 -13.70 -12.78 12.58
C THR A 77 -14.26 -12.43 11.20
N SER A 78 -14.96 -11.30 11.04
CA SER A 78 -15.57 -10.85 9.78
C SER A 78 -14.58 -10.26 8.76
N LYS A 79 -13.27 -10.27 9.06
CA LYS A 79 -12.24 -9.58 8.26
C LYS A 79 -12.18 -9.94 6.78
N TYR A 80 -12.57 -11.16 6.41
CA TYR A 80 -12.58 -11.58 5.01
C TYR A 80 -13.82 -11.10 4.25
N PHE A 81 -14.95 -10.88 4.95
CA PHE A 81 -16.10 -10.18 4.37
C PHE A 81 -15.77 -8.71 4.12
N VAL A 82 -15.05 -8.08 5.06
CA VAL A 82 -14.52 -6.71 4.89
C VAL A 82 -13.61 -6.64 3.67
N ALA A 83 -12.70 -7.60 3.47
CA ALA A 83 -11.85 -7.66 2.30
C ALA A 83 -12.64 -7.80 0.98
N CYS A 84 -13.65 -8.68 0.94
CA CYS A 84 -14.53 -8.79 -0.23
C CYS A 84 -15.30 -7.50 -0.52
N ALA A 85 -15.81 -6.83 0.50
CA ALA A 85 -16.52 -5.56 0.36
C ALA A 85 -15.60 -4.43 -0.12
N ALA A 86 -14.37 -4.34 0.40
CA ALA A 86 -13.38 -3.38 -0.07
C ALA A 86 -13.02 -3.59 -1.55
N VAL A 87 -12.91 -4.86 -1.99
CA VAL A 87 -12.74 -5.19 -3.42
C VAL A 87 -13.96 -4.77 -4.24
N ALA A 88 -15.18 -5.00 -3.74
CA ALA A 88 -16.40 -4.58 -4.45
C ALA A 88 -16.47 -3.06 -4.65
N ILE A 89 -16.14 -2.27 -3.62
CA ILE A 89 -16.05 -0.81 -3.69
C ILE A 89 -14.99 -0.40 -4.70
N SER A 90 -13.77 -0.96 -4.58
CA SER A 90 -12.66 -0.62 -5.46
C SER A 90 -12.94 -0.97 -6.93
N CYS A 91 -13.59 -2.10 -7.21
CA CYS A 91 -13.96 -2.50 -8.57
C CYS A 91 -14.93 -1.52 -9.22
N LYS A 92 -15.81 -0.88 -8.45
CA LYS A 92 -16.76 0.11 -8.97
C LYS A 92 -16.09 1.44 -9.32
N LEU A 93 -14.96 1.76 -8.68
CA LEU A 93 -14.26 3.04 -8.83
C LEU A 93 -13.14 3.02 -9.90
N HIS A 94 -12.59 1.84 -10.21
CA HIS A 94 -11.46 1.71 -11.15
C HIS A 94 -11.81 0.95 -12.43
N ASP A 95 -13.08 0.97 -12.86
CA ASP A 95 -13.56 0.32 -14.09
C ASP A 95 -13.26 -1.20 -14.21
N THR A 96 -13.00 -1.86 -13.07
CA THR A 96 -12.75 -3.31 -12.99
C THR A 96 -13.96 -4.07 -12.43
N TYR A 97 -15.18 -3.60 -12.71
CA TYR A 97 -16.43 -4.09 -12.10
C TYR A 97 -16.53 -5.62 -12.08
N ARG A 98 -16.95 -6.16 -10.93
CA ARG A 98 -17.31 -7.57 -10.74
C ARG A 98 -18.63 -7.63 -9.97
N PRO A 99 -19.59 -8.48 -10.40
CA PRO A 99 -20.82 -8.66 -9.65
C PRO A 99 -20.55 -9.16 -8.21
N PRO A 100 -21.29 -8.67 -7.19
CA PRO A 100 -21.14 -9.12 -5.81
C PRO A 100 -21.20 -10.64 -5.65
N ASP A 101 -22.08 -11.31 -6.41
CA ASP A 101 -22.23 -12.76 -6.45
C ASP A 101 -20.91 -13.45 -6.82
N LYS A 102 -20.20 -12.92 -7.82
CA LYS A 102 -18.91 -13.48 -8.24
C LYS A 102 -17.85 -13.28 -7.16
N ILE A 103 -17.78 -12.09 -6.56
CA ILE A 103 -16.82 -11.79 -5.49
C ILE A 103 -17.08 -12.67 -4.27
N ALA A 104 -18.34 -12.79 -3.84
CA ALA A 104 -18.75 -13.59 -2.70
C ALA A 104 -18.45 -15.08 -2.91
N LEU A 105 -18.78 -15.63 -4.08
CA LEU A 105 -18.50 -17.02 -4.42
C LEU A 105 -16.99 -17.30 -4.39
N THR A 106 -16.19 -16.46 -5.04
CA THR A 106 -14.73 -16.61 -5.06
C THR A 106 -14.12 -16.47 -3.67
N GLY A 107 -14.53 -15.46 -2.89
CA GLY A 107 -14.07 -15.28 -1.52
C GLY A 107 -14.37 -16.47 -0.62
N CYS A 108 -15.58 -17.03 -0.75
CA CYS A 108 -16.00 -18.22 -0.03
C CYS A 108 -15.16 -19.45 -0.38
N GLN A 109 -14.92 -19.71 -1.67
CA GLN A 109 -14.08 -20.82 -2.15
C GLN A 109 -12.62 -20.70 -1.65
N ILE A 110 -12.08 -19.48 -1.60
CA ILE A 110 -10.73 -19.21 -1.08
C ILE A 110 -10.65 -19.46 0.43
N LYS A 111 -11.71 -19.17 1.19
CA LYS A 111 -11.76 -19.43 2.64
C LYS A 111 -12.00 -20.90 3.00
N HIS A 112 -12.63 -21.66 2.12
CA HIS A 112 -12.99 -23.06 2.35
C HIS A 112 -12.42 -23.96 1.25
N PRO A 113 -11.08 -24.08 1.17
CA PRO A 113 -10.44 -24.92 0.16
C PRO A 113 -10.94 -26.37 0.28
N GLY A 114 -11.24 -26.99 -0.86
CA GLY A 114 -11.73 -28.37 -0.92
C GLY A 114 -13.24 -28.55 -0.72
N LYS A 115 -13.98 -27.51 -0.31
CA LYS A 115 -15.45 -27.56 -0.32
C LYS A 115 -15.97 -27.18 -1.71
N LYS A 116 -16.85 -27.99 -2.27
CA LYS A 116 -17.63 -27.62 -3.46
C LYS A 116 -18.74 -26.67 -3.02
N ILE A 117 -18.54 -25.38 -3.30
CA ILE A 117 -19.49 -24.32 -2.98
C ILE A 117 -19.98 -23.74 -4.30
N ASP A 118 -21.29 -23.75 -4.48
CA ASP A 118 -21.99 -23.19 -5.64
C ASP A 118 -22.96 -22.09 -5.20
N GLN A 119 -23.65 -21.49 -6.18
CA GLN A 119 -24.60 -20.39 -5.97
C GLN A 119 -25.90 -20.83 -5.28
N LEU A 120 -26.14 -22.13 -5.11
CA LEU A 120 -27.32 -22.65 -4.42
C LEU A 120 -27.03 -22.89 -2.93
N SER A 121 -25.75 -22.95 -2.54
CA SER A 121 -25.35 -23.20 -1.16
C SER A 121 -25.72 -22.06 -0.20
N SER A 122 -26.20 -22.40 1.00
CA SER A 122 -26.47 -21.43 2.07
C SER A 122 -25.23 -20.63 2.48
N THR A 123 -24.05 -21.25 2.37
CA THR A 123 -22.76 -20.59 2.65
C THR A 123 -22.49 -19.47 1.65
N PHE A 124 -22.76 -19.67 0.36
CA PHE A 124 -22.66 -18.62 -0.65
C PHE A 124 -23.58 -17.43 -0.33
N TRP A 125 -24.85 -17.70 -0.05
CA TRP A 125 -25.84 -16.66 0.26
C TRP A 125 -25.44 -15.85 1.50
N SER A 126 -24.99 -16.51 2.56
CA SER A 126 -24.46 -15.84 3.75
C SER A 126 -23.25 -14.94 3.43
N TRP A 127 -22.32 -15.39 2.59
CA TRP A 127 -21.19 -14.59 2.13
C TRP A 127 -21.61 -13.36 1.33
N ARG A 128 -22.60 -13.53 0.44
CA ARG A 128 -23.14 -12.43 -0.38
C ARG A 128 -23.81 -11.37 0.48
N ASP A 129 -24.65 -11.77 1.43
CA ASP A 129 -25.33 -10.85 2.34
C ASP A 129 -24.34 -10.13 3.24
N GLN A 130 -23.32 -10.83 3.74
CA GLN A 130 -22.23 -10.19 4.49
C GLN A 130 -21.41 -9.23 3.63
N LEU A 131 -21.12 -9.56 2.36
CA LEU A 131 -20.41 -8.65 1.46
C LEU A 131 -21.18 -7.34 1.30
N LEU A 132 -22.48 -7.40 0.96
CA LEU A 132 -23.31 -6.22 0.74
C LEU A 132 -23.45 -5.38 2.01
N TYR A 133 -23.66 -6.03 3.16
CA TYR A 133 -23.72 -5.33 4.44
C TYR A 133 -22.38 -4.65 4.80
N ARG A 134 -21.25 -5.32 4.59
CA ARG A 134 -19.93 -4.74 4.88
C ARG A 134 -19.57 -3.62 3.92
N GLU A 135 -20.03 -3.66 2.67
CA GLU A 135 -19.86 -2.55 1.73
C GLU A 135 -20.47 -1.26 2.30
N GLU A 136 -21.71 -1.30 2.77
CA GLU A 136 -22.38 -0.16 3.40
C GLU A 136 -21.63 0.31 4.66
N VAL A 137 -21.21 -0.63 5.50
CA VAL A 137 -20.48 -0.34 6.76
C VAL A 137 -19.12 0.31 6.49
N ILE A 138 -18.38 -0.17 5.49
CA ILE A 138 -17.10 0.41 5.06
C ILE A 138 -17.34 1.84 4.58
N LEU A 139 -18.25 2.05 3.62
CA LEU A 139 -18.51 3.39 3.05
C LEU A 139 -18.88 4.42 4.13
N LYS A 140 -19.77 4.06 5.07
CA LYS A 140 -20.14 4.91 6.20
C LYS A 140 -18.94 5.23 7.09
N ASN A 141 -18.10 4.24 7.40
CA ASN A 141 -16.91 4.45 8.21
C ASN A 141 -15.81 5.20 7.45
N LEU A 142 -15.82 5.21 6.13
CA LEU A 142 -14.95 6.04 5.30
C LEU A 142 -15.52 7.43 5.03
N ASN A 143 -16.65 7.81 5.65
CA ASN A 143 -17.36 9.06 5.33
C ASN A 143 -17.62 9.24 3.81
N PHE A 144 -17.71 8.14 3.06
CA PHE A 144 -17.76 8.13 1.60
C PHE A 144 -16.53 8.77 0.89
N GLU A 145 -15.45 9.05 1.61
CA GLU A 145 -14.17 9.52 1.08
C GLU A 145 -13.35 8.33 0.53
N VAL A 146 -13.73 7.90 -0.68
CA VAL A 146 -13.14 6.76 -1.39
C VAL A 146 -12.18 7.16 -2.51
N SER A 147 -11.96 8.46 -2.71
CA SER A 147 -10.86 8.92 -3.58
C SER A 147 -9.53 8.68 -2.86
N VAL A 148 -8.62 7.97 -3.55
CA VAL A 148 -7.29 7.63 -3.04
C VAL A 148 -6.28 7.87 -4.16
N ASP A 149 -5.18 8.54 -3.81
CA ASP A 149 -4.06 8.71 -4.72
C ASP A 149 -3.28 7.40 -4.81
N LEU A 150 -2.89 7.03 -6.04
CA LEU A 150 -2.22 5.77 -6.33
C LEU A 150 -0.91 6.03 -7.09
N PRO A 151 0.11 5.16 -6.96
CA PRO A 151 1.43 5.39 -7.53
C PRO A 151 1.47 5.31 -9.06
N TYR A 152 0.41 4.83 -9.70
CA TYR A 152 0.38 4.58 -11.14
C TYR A 152 0.30 5.87 -11.96
N GLU A 153 -0.56 6.81 -11.56
CA GLU A 153 -0.67 8.12 -12.20
C GLU A 153 0.65 8.89 -12.04
N LEU A 154 1.20 8.88 -10.83
CA LEU A 154 2.52 9.44 -10.55
C LEU A 154 3.62 8.83 -11.44
N THR A 155 3.65 7.50 -11.57
CA THR A 155 4.60 6.82 -12.46
C THR A 155 4.46 7.28 -13.91
N GLU A 156 3.23 7.40 -14.40
CA GLU A 156 2.95 7.86 -15.76
C GLU A 156 3.37 9.31 -15.99
N GLU A 157 3.19 10.19 -15.00
CA GLU A 157 3.64 11.58 -15.03
C GLU A 157 5.16 11.70 -15.06
N LEU A 158 5.86 10.97 -14.18
CA LEU A 158 7.33 10.95 -14.15
C LEU A 158 7.94 10.43 -15.47
N LEU A 159 7.25 9.50 -16.15
CA LEU A 159 7.67 9.01 -17.46
C LEU A 159 7.41 9.99 -18.61
N LYS A 160 6.48 10.92 -18.45
CA LYS A 160 6.21 11.99 -19.43
C LYS A 160 7.16 13.17 -19.24
N ASN A 161 7.52 13.47 -18.00
CA ASN A 161 8.34 14.62 -17.63
C ASN A 161 9.84 14.27 -17.58
N ILE A 162 10.36 13.66 -18.64
CA ILE A 162 11.80 13.37 -18.77
C ILE A 162 12.47 14.64 -19.35
N PRO A 163 13.51 15.20 -18.70
CA PRO A 163 14.25 16.34 -19.24
C PRO A 163 14.85 16.06 -20.63
N GLU A 164 15.03 17.09 -21.45
CA GLU A 164 15.63 16.93 -22.79
C GLU A 164 17.11 16.51 -22.75
N LYS A 165 17.82 16.87 -21.68
CA LYS A 165 19.24 16.54 -21.48
C LYS A 165 19.38 15.49 -20.39
N THR A 166 19.45 14.23 -20.80
CA THR A 166 19.66 13.07 -19.89
C THR A 166 21.01 12.39 -20.08
N GLU A 167 21.82 12.85 -21.02
CA GLU A 167 23.08 12.20 -21.40
C GLU A 167 24.02 12.03 -20.19
N GLY A 168 24.47 10.80 -19.95
CA GLY A 168 25.45 10.47 -18.93
C GLY A 168 24.88 10.15 -17.54
N ASN A 169 23.56 10.24 -17.32
CA ASN A 169 22.94 9.78 -16.08
C ASN A 169 22.12 8.50 -16.29
N GLY A 170 22.64 7.38 -15.78
CA GLY A 170 22.02 6.06 -15.84
C GLY A 170 20.64 5.97 -15.17
N PHE A 171 20.28 6.92 -14.28
CA PHE A 171 18.93 7.01 -13.73
C PHE A 171 17.89 7.19 -14.84
N TYR A 172 18.12 8.12 -15.78
CA TYR A 172 17.19 8.38 -16.87
C TYR A 172 17.18 7.25 -17.90
N GLU A 173 18.35 6.66 -18.18
CA GLU A 173 18.47 5.51 -19.08
C GLU A 173 17.69 4.28 -18.57
N LYS A 174 17.61 4.11 -17.25
CA LYS A 174 16.90 3.02 -16.57
C LYS A 174 15.58 3.45 -15.93
N LEU A 175 15.09 4.66 -16.22
CA LEU A 175 13.95 5.27 -15.51
C LEU A 175 12.73 4.35 -15.48
N ARG A 176 12.36 3.77 -16.62
CA ARG A 176 11.22 2.86 -16.73
C ARG A 176 11.32 1.65 -15.79
N ASP A 177 12.50 1.05 -15.70
CA ASP A 177 12.73 -0.10 -14.82
C ASP A 177 12.74 0.33 -13.35
N ILE A 178 13.38 1.46 -13.03
CA ILE A 178 13.42 2.03 -11.68
C ILE A 178 12.01 2.35 -11.18
N LEU A 179 11.19 3.06 -11.95
CA LEU A 179 9.83 3.42 -11.54
C LEU A 179 8.92 2.19 -11.44
N LYS A 180 9.08 1.21 -12.33
CA LYS A 180 8.36 -0.07 -12.23
C LYS A 180 8.70 -0.82 -10.94
N ILE A 181 9.99 -0.94 -10.61
CA ILE A 181 10.43 -1.59 -9.37
C ILE A 181 9.94 -0.81 -8.14
N THR A 182 9.99 0.53 -8.20
CA THR A 182 9.47 1.41 -7.14
C THR A 182 7.99 1.15 -6.88
N THR A 183 7.16 1.12 -7.94
CA THR A 183 5.72 0.80 -7.82
C THR A 183 5.51 -0.59 -7.24
N SER A 184 6.25 -1.61 -7.69
CA SER A 184 6.14 -2.96 -7.12
C SER A 184 6.54 -3.04 -5.64
N LYS A 185 7.47 -2.19 -5.18
CA LYS A 185 7.80 -2.09 -3.73
C LYS A 185 6.66 -1.46 -2.95
N ILE A 186 6.01 -0.42 -3.47
CA ILE A 186 4.85 0.22 -2.85
C ILE A 186 3.69 -0.77 -2.74
N GLU A 187 3.39 -1.50 -3.81
CA GLU A 187 2.36 -2.55 -3.81
C GLU A 187 2.66 -3.61 -2.72
N LEU A 188 3.91 -4.07 -2.63
CA LEU A 188 4.32 -5.00 -1.58
C LEU A 188 4.15 -4.41 -0.17
N LEU A 189 4.59 -3.17 0.04
CA LEU A 189 4.52 -2.48 1.33
C LEU A 189 3.09 -2.16 1.77
N SER A 190 2.14 -2.07 0.83
CA SER A 190 0.73 -1.81 1.15
C SER A 190 0.10 -2.87 2.06
N ALA A 191 0.72 -4.07 2.16
CA ALA A 191 0.35 -5.09 3.13
C ALA A 191 0.49 -4.63 4.60
N LEU A 192 1.26 -3.57 4.83
CA LEU A 192 1.45 -2.87 6.09
C LEU A 192 0.71 -1.51 6.09
N PRO A 193 0.38 -0.95 7.27
CA PRO A 193 -0.41 0.28 7.38
C PRO A 193 0.43 1.55 7.14
N VAL A 194 1.31 1.57 6.12
CA VAL A 194 2.19 2.71 5.81
C VAL A 194 1.41 3.85 5.16
N LEU A 195 0.50 3.53 4.24
CA LEU A 195 -0.33 4.48 3.46
C LEU A 195 -1.46 5.15 4.26
N ILE A 196 -1.50 4.93 5.58
CA ILE A 196 -2.36 5.68 6.51
C ILE A 196 -1.52 6.52 7.49
N VAL A 197 -0.19 6.52 7.34
CA VAL A 197 0.75 7.36 8.11
C VAL A 197 1.47 8.35 7.21
N PHE A 198 1.77 7.93 5.98
CA PHE A 198 2.39 8.75 4.95
C PHE A 198 1.52 8.73 3.71
N ASP A 199 1.46 9.85 2.99
CA ASP A 199 0.80 9.89 1.70
C ASP A 199 1.58 9.09 0.64
N ILE A 200 0.97 8.94 -0.54
CA ILE A 200 1.57 8.15 -1.60
C ILE A 200 2.87 8.78 -2.12
N TYR A 201 3.00 10.10 -2.12
CA TYR A 201 4.17 10.81 -2.64
C TYR A 201 5.39 10.62 -1.73
N THR A 202 5.20 10.73 -0.41
CA THR A 202 6.26 10.47 0.56
C THR A 202 6.72 9.02 0.48
N LEU A 203 5.79 8.06 0.44
CA LEU A 203 6.15 6.65 0.30
C LEU A 203 6.83 6.35 -1.03
N TYR A 204 6.37 6.98 -2.12
CA TYR A 204 6.99 6.84 -3.44
C TYR A 204 8.43 7.37 -3.44
N GLY A 205 8.66 8.55 -2.87
CA GLY A 205 9.99 9.14 -2.74
C GLY A 205 10.94 8.24 -1.93
N ALA A 206 10.49 7.76 -0.77
CA ALA A 206 11.25 6.82 0.05
C ALA A 206 11.62 5.54 -0.72
N MET A 207 10.66 4.94 -1.43
CA MET A 207 10.91 3.72 -2.21
C MET A 207 11.75 3.96 -3.46
N LEU A 208 11.67 5.15 -4.06
CA LEU A 208 12.50 5.54 -5.19
C LEU A 208 13.97 5.61 -4.77
N VAL A 209 14.28 6.22 -3.62
CA VAL A 209 15.64 6.28 -3.06
C VAL A 209 16.22 4.87 -2.88
N LEU A 210 15.46 3.96 -2.24
CA LEU A 210 15.89 2.57 -2.07
C LEU A 210 16.06 1.84 -3.41
N THR A 211 15.20 2.11 -4.38
CA THR A 211 15.28 1.47 -5.70
C THR A 211 16.48 1.95 -6.50
N VAL A 212 16.84 3.23 -6.39
CA VAL A 212 18.06 3.78 -7.00
C VAL A 212 19.31 3.12 -6.40
N GLU A 213 19.35 2.94 -5.08
CA GLU A 213 20.46 2.23 -4.42
C GLU A 213 20.61 0.78 -4.91
N GLU A 214 19.48 0.08 -5.04
CA GLU A 214 19.47 -1.29 -5.55
C GLU A 214 19.86 -1.35 -7.03
N ALA A 215 19.46 -0.35 -7.83
CA ALA A 215 19.82 -0.22 -9.23
C ALA A 215 21.34 -0.01 -9.39
N LYS A 216 21.96 0.87 -8.58
CA LYS A 216 23.42 1.06 -8.54
C LYS A 216 24.14 -0.29 -8.39
N LYS A 217 23.72 -1.12 -7.43
CA LYS A 217 24.30 -2.46 -7.18
C LYS A 217 24.08 -3.46 -8.31
N LYS A 218 22.95 -3.37 -9.00
CA LYS A 218 22.51 -4.37 -9.97
C LYS A 218 23.10 -4.17 -11.37
N PHE A 219 23.30 -2.91 -11.79
CA PHE A 219 23.57 -2.60 -13.19
C PHE A 219 25.06 -2.46 -13.57
N GLY A 220 26.00 -2.83 -12.71
CA GLY A 220 27.44 -2.95 -13.05
C GLY A 220 28.18 -1.62 -13.24
N ASP A 221 27.52 -0.59 -13.76
CA ASP A 221 28.03 0.78 -13.92
C ASP A 221 27.56 1.68 -12.75
N LEU A 222 28.02 1.32 -11.53
CA LEU A 222 27.62 1.90 -10.23
C LEU A 222 27.61 3.44 -10.18
N ASP A 223 28.54 4.09 -10.89
CA ASP A 223 28.78 5.54 -10.78
C ASP A 223 27.86 6.39 -11.69
N THR A 224 27.09 5.76 -12.57
CA THR A 224 26.24 6.49 -13.53
C THR A 224 24.81 6.70 -13.06
N ILE A 225 24.29 5.83 -12.18
CA ILE A 225 22.88 5.90 -11.74
C ILE A 225 22.79 6.82 -10.53
N VAL A 226 22.50 8.10 -10.76
CA VAL A 226 22.37 9.10 -9.69
C VAL A 226 21.00 9.74 -9.76
N LEU A 227 20.27 9.73 -8.64
CA LEU A 227 19.01 10.48 -8.56
C LEU A 227 19.32 11.97 -8.79
N PRO A 228 18.64 12.68 -9.70
CA PRO A 228 18.93 14.08 -9.94
C PRO A 228 18.75 14.92 -8.66
N LYS A 229 19.57 15.97 -8.53
CA LYS A 229 19.44 16.91 -7.40
C LYS A 229 18.04 17.49 -7.37
N ASN A 230 17.46 17.61 -6.17
CA ASN A 230 16.10 18.11 -5.94
C ASN A 230 14.98 17.32 -6.63
N TYR A 231 15.23 16.12 -7.18
CA TYR A 231 14.20 15.35 -7.89
C TYR A 231 12.97 15.07 -7.04
N LEU A 232 13.16 14.72 -5.76
CA LEU A 232 12.06 14.50 -4.82
C LEU A 232 11.21 15.77 -4.63
N GLN A 233 11.86 16.93 -4.46
CA GLN A 233 11.15 18.19 -4.25
C GLN A 233 10.45 18.69 -5.51
N GLU A 234 11.08 18.55 -6.67
CA GLU A 234 10.59 19.09 -7.95
C GLU A 234 9.45 18.25 -8.53
N TYR A 235 9.56 16.92 -8.45
CA TYR A 235 8.61 16.02 -9.11
C TYR A 235 7.62 15.34 -8.16
N LEU A 236 7.97 15.20 -6.88
CA LEU A 236 7.11 14.54 -5.87
C LEU A 236 6.61 15.52 -4.80
N SER A 237 7.11 16.76 -4.78
CA SER A 237 6.80 17.76 -3.74
C SER A 237 7.09 17.28 -2.31
N VAL A 238 8.10 16.42 -2.13
CA VAL A 238 8.51 15.91 -0.80
C VAL A 238 10.00 16.12 -0.56
N SER A 239 10.35 16.33 0.70
CA SER A 239 11.73 16.47 1.16
C SER A 239 12.42 15.12 1.40
N ALA A 240 13.75 15.14 1.47
CA ALA A 240 14.53 13.97 1.88
C ALA A 240 14.24 13.56 3.32
N ASP A 241 13.95 14.52 4.20
CA ASP A 241 13.60 14.28 5.61
C ASP A 241 12.29 13.50 5.73
N GLU A 242 11.22 13.94 5.06
CA GLU A 242 9.93 13.23 5.05
C GLU A 242 10.06 11.81 4.48
N CYS A 243 10.82 11.65 3.40
CA CYS A 243 11.10 10.34 2.82
C CYS A 243 11.87 9.43 3.80
N TYR A 244 12.81 10.00 4.56
CA TYR A 244 13.58 9.25 5.55
C TYR A 244 12.72 8.86 6.76
N GLU A 245 11.86 9.75 7.25
CA GLU A 245 10.90 9.42 8.31
C GLU A 245 9.96 8.28 7.90
N CYS A 246 9.47 8.32 6.65
CA CYS A 246 8.70 7.22 6.08
C CYS A 246 9.50 5.92 6.02
N TYR A 247 10.77 5.99 5.61
CA TYR A 247 11.66 4.84 5.58
C TYR A 247 11.93 4.25 6.97
N GLU A 248 12.20 5.09 7.98
CA GLU A 248 12.37 4.66 9.36
C GLU A 248 11.11 3.98 9.91
N PHE A 249 9.93 4.51 9.59
CA PHE A 249 8.67 3.88 9.97
C PHE A 249 8.49 2.50 9.29
N VAL A 250 8.87 2.38 8.02
CA VAL A 250 8.89 1.08 7.30
C VAL A 250 9.85 0.09 7.97
N LEU A 251 11.06 0.51 8.34
CA LEU A 251 12.03 -0.33 9.08
C LEU A 251 11.51 -0.73 10.46
N LYS A 252 10.80 0.18 11.15
CA LYS A 252 10.16 -0.10 12.43
C LYS A 252 9.08 -1.17 12.29
N LEU A 253 8.21 -1.07 11.28
CA LEU A 253 7.19 -2.09 11.02
C LEU A 253 7.83 -3.43 10.63
N ARG A 254 8.88 -3.40 9.82
CA ARG A 254 9.65 -4.59 9.42
C ARG A 254 10.22 -5.32 10.64
N SER A 255 10.86 -4.61 11.57
CA SER A 255 11.46 -5.25 12.76
C SER A 255 10.41 -5.90 13.67
N LEU A 256 9.17 -5.37 13.70
CA LEU A 256 8.05 -5.97 14.42
C LEU A 256 7.49 -7.23 13.76
N CYS A 257 7.73 -7.41 12.46
CA CYS A 257 7.30 -8.59 11.70
C CYS A 257 8.25 -9.79 11.86
N ASP A 258 9.46 -9.57 12.37
CA ASP A 258 10.52 -10.56 12.55
C ASP A 258 10.41 -11.42 13.83
N ASP A 259 9.30 -11.32 14.58
CA ASP A 259 9.06 -12.16 15.75
C ASP A 259 9.07 -13.66 15.38
N PRO A 260 10.04 -14.45 15.88
CA PRO A 260 10.12 -15.88 15.58
C PRO A 260 8.88 -16.67 16.00
N LYS A 261 8.14 -16.18 17.02
CA LYS A 261 6.92 -16.80 17.53
C LYS A 261 5.69 -16.44 16.69
N LEU A 262 5.73 -15.33 15.96
CA LEU A 262 4.65 -14.83 15.11
C LEU A 262 5.18 -14.36 13.74
N PRO A 263 5.77 -15.27 12.95
CA PRO A 263 6.41 -14.87 11.70
C PRO A 263 5.38 -14.29 10.75
N SER A 264 5.55 -13.01 10.40
CA SER A 264 4.70 -12.30 9.46
C SER A 264 5.53 -11.61 8.38
N HIS A 265 4.96 -11.41 7.20
CA HIS A 265 5.48 -10.57 6.13
C HIS A 265 6.90 -10.95 5.67
N ARG A 266 7.28 -12.23 5.74
CA ARG A 266 8.66 -12.70 5.42
C ARG A 266 9.17 -12.28 4.04
N ILE A 267 8.27 -12.14 3.06
CA ILE A 267 8.63 -11.67 1.72
C ILE A 267 8.97 -10.18 1.73
N LEU A 268 8.22 -9.39 2.47
CA LEU A 268 8.42 -7.95 2.64
C LEU A 268 9.70 -7.66 3.44
N VAL A 269 9.94 -8.40 4.53
CA VAL A 269 11.17 -8.33 5.33
C VAL A 269 12.42 -8.56 4.47
N LYS A 270 12.38 -9.49 3.51
CA LYS A 270 13.55 -9.78 2.66
C LYS A 270 13.78 -8.77 1.55
N LYS A 271 12.76 -7.99 1.18
CA LYS A 271 12.77 -7.12 -0.02
C LYS A 271 12.99 -5.64 0.28
N ILE A 272 12.98 -5.24 1.55
CA ILE A 272 13.34 -3.89 1.99
C ILE A 272 14.83 -3.89 2.30
N THR A 273 15.59 -3.15 1.50
CA THR A 273 17.02 -2.96 1.76
C THR A 273 17.20 -2.09 2.99
N ASP A 274 18.11 -2.50 3.87
CA ASP A 274 18.55 -1.72 5.02
C ASP A 274 19.78 -0.90 4.62
N ILE A 275 19.64 0.42 4.58
CA ILE A 275 20.71 1.36 4.30
C ILE A 275 20.85 2.38 5.42
N GLY A 276 22.08 2.79 5.69
CA GLY A 276 22.37 3.80 6.70
C GLY A 276 21.78 5.16 6.35
N LYS A 277 21.56 5.98 7.39
CA LYS A 277 21.05 7.35 7.26
C LYS A 277 21.84 8.15 6.22
N ASP A 278 23.17 8.20 6.36
CA ASP A 278 24.03 8.98 5.48
C ASP A 278 23.93 8.52 4.02
N THR A 279 23.83 7.20 3.78
CA THR A 279 23.62 6.64 2.44
C THR A 279 22.27 7.06 1.86
N PHE A 280 21.20 7.00 2.66
CA PHE A 280 19.87 7.44 2.22
C PHE A 280 19.88 8.91 1.81
N TYR A 281 20.42 9.79 2.65
CA TYR A 281 20.51 11.24 2.37
C TYR A 281 21.44 11.55 1.20
N SER A 282 22.55 10.83 1.03
CA SER A 282 23.41 10.97 -0.14
C SER A 282 22.60 10.77 -1.42
N ILE A 283 21.87 9.66 -1.50
CA ILE A 283 21.09 9.30 -2.69
C ILE A 283 19.92 10.26 -2.90
N ALA A 284 19.17 10.57 -1.84
CA ALA A 284 18.02 11.48 -1.89
C ALA A 284 18.40 12.89 -2.40
N ASN A 285 19.61 13.35 -2.07
CA ASN A 285 20.14 14.65 -2.50
C ASN A 285 20.93 14.60 -3.81
N GLY A 286 21.05 13.43 -4.44
CA GLY A 286 21.76 13.26 -5.71
C GLY A 286 23.28 13.29 -5.61
N HIS A 287 23.82 12.67 -4.55
CA HIS A 287 25.24 12.44 -4.30
C HIS A 287 25.59 10.95 -4.40
#